data_AF-A0A6I1F7H8-F1
#
_entry.id   AF-A0A6I1F7H8-F1
#
_cell.length_a   1.000
_cell.length_b   1.000
_cell.length_c   1.000
_cell.angle_alpha   90.00
_cell.angle_beta   90.00
_cell.angle_gamma   90.00
#
_symmetry.space_group_name_H-M   'P 1'
#
loop_
_entity.id
_entity.type
_entity.pdbx_description
1 polymer ?
#
loop_
_entity_poly.entity_id
_entity_poly.type
_entity_poly.pdbx_seq_one_letter_code
_entity_poly.pdbx_strand_id
1 'polypeptide(L)'
;MKKWVAVFIACFVVQFLFVGTYKAQENNWIQGISVEGQKGDYVVQGKITGNDPVYYTVEDGHQEIISQQKLSIVNGGFQLKIKLKEEQLPMNGALIIYFSKGDKETYPVVLEKFS
;
A
#
# COMPACT_ATOMS: atom_id res chain seq x y z
N MET A 1 23.68 -15.40 55.51
CA MET A 1 23.97 -14.49 54.37
C MET A 1 23.51 -15.16 53.08
N LYS A 2 22.84 -14.39 52.19
CA LYS A 2 22.26 -14.73 50.86
C LYS A 2 20.80 -15.24 50.93
N LYS A 3 19.81 -14.33 50.96
CA LYS A 3 19.05 -13.71 49.84
C LYS A 3 17.96 -14.68 49.31
N TRP A 4 16.74 -14.68 49.86
CA TRP A 4 15.52 -14.00 49.32
C TRP A 4 15.44 -13.97 47.78
N VAL A 5 14.36 -14.51 47.19
CA VAL A 5 13.23 -13.73 46.63
C VAL A 5 12.32 -14.63 45.76
N ALA A 6 11.04 -14.62 46.15
CA ALA A 6 9.79 -14.79 45.41
C ALA A 6 9.77 -15.52 44.05
N VAL A 7 9.04 -16.65 44.04
CA VAL A 7 8.35 -17.15 42.85
C VAL A 7 7.20 -16.19 42.54
N PHE A 8 7.36 -15.37 41.50
CA PHE A 8 6.27 -14.55 40.97
C PHE A 8 5.34 -15.42 40.13
N ILE A 9 4.30 -15.93 40.80
CA ILE A 9 3.07 -16.38 40.14
C ILE A 9 2.28 -15.15 39.73
N ALA A 10 1.77 -15.19 38.49
CA ALA A 10 0.74 -14.32 37.94
C ALA A 10 1.11 -12.83 37.73
N CYS A 11 1.65 -12.54 36.56
CA CYS A 11 1.33 -11.29 35.88
C CYS A 11 0.89 -11.61 34.43
N PHE A 12 -0.40 -11.89 34.32
CA PHE A 12 -1.27 -11.48 33.21
C PHE A 12 -0.68 -11.63 31.79
N VAL A 13 -0.86 -12.82 31.23
CA VAL A 13 -0.75 -13.18 29.81
C VAL A 13 -1.91 -12.55 29.00
N VAL A 14 -2.24 -11.27 29.22
CA VAL A 14 -3.41 -10.62 28.60
C VAL A 14 -2.96 -9.42 27.78
N GLN A 15 -2.24 -9.67 26.68
CA GLN A 15 -2.09 -8.64 25.62
C GLN A 15 -2.12 -9.19 24.19
N PHE A 16 -2.40 -10.47 23.96
CA PHE A 16 -2.49 -11.02 22.60
C PHE A 16 -3.91 -11.51 22.26
N LEU A 17 -4.90 -10.63 22.38
CA LEU A 17 -6.21 -10.81 21.75
C LEU A 17 -6.69 -9.50 21.11
N PHE A 18 -5.86 -8.93 20.25
CA PHE A 18 -6.35 -8.14 19.12
C PHE A 18 -5.75 -8.71 17.84
N VAL A 19 -6.13 -9.95 17.52
CA VAL A 19 -6.17 -10.33 16.11
C VAL A 19 -7.38 -9.60 15.55
N GLY A 20 -7.20 -8.31 15.24
CA GLY A 20 -8.15 -7.59 14.43
C GLY A 20 -8.32 -8.40 13.16
N THR A 21 -9.52 -8.89 12.92
CA THR A 21 -9.89 -9.42 11.61
C THR A 21 -9.88 -8.23 10.67
N TYR A 22 -8.72 -7.95 10.06
CA TYR A 22 -8.63 -7.04 8.93
C TYR A 22 -9.46 -7.68 7.83
N LYS A 23 -10.73 -7.28 7.74
CA LYS A 23 -11.56 -7.64 6.60
C LYS A 23 -10.92 -6.90 5.43
N ALA A 24 -10.11 -7.61 4.64
CA ALA A 24 -9.61 -7.08 3.39
C ALA A 24 -10.84 -6.58 2.62
N GLN A 25 -10.87 -5.29 2.33
CA GLN A 25 -11.97 -4.70 1.59
C GLN A 25 -12.08 -5.47 0.26
N GLU A 26 -13.21 -6.15 0.04
CA GLU A 26 -13.46 -6.83 -1.22
C GLU A 26 -13.43 -5.78 -2.32
N ASN A 27 -12.38 -5.83 -3.15
CA ASN A 27 -12.26 -4.94 -4.28
C ASN A 27 -12.87 -5.62 -5.50
N ASN A 28 -14.02 -5.10 -5.96
CA ASN A 28 -14.72 -5.58 -7.14
C ASN A 28 -14.43 -4.73 -8.39
N TRP A 29 -13.78 -3.56 -8.24
CA TRP A 29 -13.69 -2.56 -9.30
C TRP A 29 -12.31 -2.45 -9.96
N ILE A 30 -11.24 -2.99 -9.36
CA ILE A 30 -9.92 -3.09 -9.97
C ILE A 30 -9.39 -4.51 -9.84
N GLN A 31 -8.86 -5.05 -10.93
CA GLN A 31 -8.52 -6.47 -11.05
C GLN A 31 -7.29 -6.69 -11.93
N GLY A 32 -6.62 -7.82 -11.70
CA GLY A 32 -5.50 -8.27 -12.54
C GLY A 32 -4.32 -7.31 -12.52
N ILE A 33 -4.03 -6.72 -11.36
CA ILE A 33 -2.93 -5.76 -11.22
C ILE A 33 -1.59 -6.47 -11.35
N SER A 34 -0.72 -5.91 -12.20
CA SER A 34 0.69 -6.26 -12.27
C SER A 34 1.55 -5.01 -12.15
N VAL A 35 2.71 -5.18 -11.55
CA VAL A 35 3.75 -4.16 -11.45
C VAL A 35 5.04 -4.75 -12.00
N GLU A 36 5.67 -4.02 -12.90
CA GLU A 36 6.99 -4.33 -13.44
C GLU A 36 7.91 -3.11 -13.29
N GLY A 37 9.22 -3.36 -13.26
CA GLY A 37 10.23 -2.31 -13.12
C GLY A 37 10.76 -2.17 -11.69
N GLN A 38 11.70 -1.26 -11.51
CA GLN A 38 12.43 -1.02 -10.26
C GLN A 38 13.17 0.33 -10.32
N LYS A 39 13.65 0.80 -9.17
CA LYS A 39 14.51 1.98 -9.03
C LYS A 39 13.94 3.24 -9.68
N GLY A 40 12.65 3.47 -9.48
CA GLY A 40 11.97 4.66 -9.96
C GLY A 40 11.36 4.54 -11.37
N ASP A 41 11.64 3.47 -12.12
CA ASP A 41 10.98 3.19 -13.39
C ASP A 41 9.99 2.03 -13.22
N TYR A 42 8.68 2.34 -13.19
CA TYR A 42 7.63 1.35 -13.00
C TYR A 42 6.59 1.36 -14.12
N VAL A 43 6.04 0.19 -14.41
CA VAL A 43 4.86 0.00 -15.26
C VAL A 43 3.82 -0.75 -14.46
N VAL A 44 2.69 -0.09 -14.19
CA VAL A 44 1.53 -0.68 -13.50
C VAL A 44 0.42 -0.89 -14.50
N GLN A 45 -0.14 -2.10 -14.53
CA GLN A 45 -1.21 -2.46 -15.46
C GLN A 45 -2.35 -3.13 -14.70
N GLY A 46 -3.56 -3.01 -15.24
CA GLY A 46 -4.72 -3.69 -14.68
C GLY A 46 -5.99 -3.39 -15.44
N LYS A 47 -7.11 -3.86 -14.90
CA LYS A 47 -8.45 -3.63 -15.43
C LYS A 47 -9.31 -2.92 -14.40
N ILE A 48 -10.15 -2.01 -14.88
CA ILE A 48 -11.15 -1.26 -14.10
C ILE A 48 -12.55 -1.68 -14.55
N THR A 49 -13.42 -1.92 -13.58
CA THR A 49 -14.85 -2.16 -13.77
C THR A 49 -15.65 -0.92 -13.37
N GLY A 50 -16.66 -0.60 -14.17
CA GLY A 50 -17.52 0.58 -13.99
C GLY A 50 -17.00 1.81 -14.73
N ASN A 51 -17.77 2.89 -14.64
CA ASN A 51 -17.55 4.11 -15.43
C ASN A 51 -17.09 5.30 -14.59
N ASP A 52 -16.93 5.13 -13.27
CA ASP A 52 -16.50 6.20 -12.39
C ASP A 52 -15.06 6.61 -12.69
N PRO A 53 -14.72 7.90 -12.58
CA PRO A 53 -13.33 8.34 -12.64
C PRO A 53 -12.50 7.65 -11.56
N VAL A 54 -11.37 7.07 -11.99
CA VAL A 54 -10.35 6.52 -11.11
C VAL A 54 -9.19 7.49 -11.03
N TYR A 55 -8.61 7.62 -9.85
CA TYR A 55 -7.43 8.43 -9.58
C TYR A 55 -6.33 7.55 -9.00
N TYR A 56 -5.11 8.08 -9.00
CA TYR A 56 -4.00 7.45 -8.31
C TYR A 56 -3.10 8.49 -7.62
N THR A 57 -2.49 8.07 -6.51
CA THR A 57 -1.49 8.80 -5.73
C THR A 57 -0.32 7.87 -5.45
N VAL A 58 0.91 8.38 -5.41
CA VAL A 58 2.10 7.59 -5.03
C VAL A 58 2.73 8.21 -3.79
N GLU A 59 2.97 7.39 -2.78
CA GLU A 59 3.60 7.78 -1.50
C GLU A 59 4.55 6.70 -0.99
N ASP A 60 5.38 7.06 -0.01
CA ASP A 60 6.27 6.14 0.71
C ASP A 60 5.88 5.91 2.19
N GLY A 61 4.71 6.42 2.60
CA GLY A 61 4.22 6.40 3.98
C GLY A 61 4.66 7.62 4.82
N HIS A 62 5.55 8.47 4.32
CA HIS A 62 5.92 9.74 4.95
C HIS A 62 5.56 10.95 4.08
N GLN A 63 5.72 10.83 2.77
CA GLN A 63 5.51 11.88 1.80
C GLN A 63 4.72 11.38 0.60
N GLU A 64 3.87 12.27 0.09
CA GLU A 64 3.26 12.11 -1.22
C GLU A 64 4.29 12.50 -2.29
N ILE A 65 4.66 11.52 -3.12
CA ILE A 65 5.67 11.69 -4.17
C ILE A 65 5.02 12.11 -5.48
N ILE A 66 3.84 11.55 -5.78
CA ILE A 66 2.98 11.99 -6.89
C ILE A 66 1.61 12.27 -6.33
N SER A 67 1.21 13.54 -6.39
CA SER A 67 -0.13 13.97 -6.02
C SER A 67 -1.21 13.40 -6.90
N GLN A 68 -2.41 13.28 -6.35
CA GLN A 68 -3.56 12.65 -6.99
C GLN A 68 -3.69 13.06 -8.47
N GLN A 69 -3.57 12.07 -9.36
CA GLN A 69 -3.75 12.21 -10.80
C GLN A 69 -4.94 11.38 -11.26
N LYS A 70 -5.63 11.84 -12.32
CA LYS A 70 -6.68 11.04 -12.96
C LYS A 70 -6.04 9.91 -13.78
N LEU A 71 -6.49 8.67 -13.57
CA LEU A 71 -6.02 7.52 -14.31
C LEU A 71 -6.66 7.50 -15.72
N SER A 72 -5.83 7.30 -16.74
CA SER A 72 -6.31 7.10 -18.11
C SER A 72 -6.69 5.64 -18.31
N ILE A 73 -7.95 5.39 -18.68
CA ILE A 73 -8.52 4.05 -18.87
C ILE A 73 -9.01 3.95 -20.31
N VAL A 74 -8.63 2.88 -21.00
CA VAL A 74 -9.00 2.60 -22.39
C VAL A 74 -9.60 1.20 -22.44
N ASN A 75 -10.86 1.09 -22.88
CA ASN A 75 -11.59 -0.18 -22.97
C ASN A 75 -11.56 -1.02 -21.68
N GLY A 76 -11.66 -0.35 -20.52
CA GLY A 76 -11.63 -0.99 -19.19
C GLY A 76 -10.24 -1.44 -18.74
N GLY A 77 -9.18 -1.22 -19.53
CA GLY A 77 -7.80 -1.48 -19.13
C GLY A 77 -7.03 -0.19 -18.88
N PHE A 78 -5.95 -0.27 -18.10
CA PHE A 78 -4.99 0.82 -17.97
C PHE A 78 -3.56 0.30 -18.00
N GLN A 79 -2.66 1.17 -18.44
CA GLN A 79 -1.22 1.03 -18.30
C GLN A 79 -0.65 2.37 -17.88
N LEU A 80 -0.10 2.41 -16.68
CA LEU A 80 0.49 3.60 -16.07
C LEU A 80 2.01 3.44 -16.02
N LYS A 81 2.73 4.41 -16.58
CA LYS A 81 4.19 4.49 -16.46
C LYS A 81 4.54 5.53 -15.41
N ILE A 82 5.34 5.13 -14.43
CA ILE A 82 5.79 5.99 -13.33
C ILE A 82 7.30 6.14 -13.47
N LYS A 83 7.77 7.38 -13.44
CA LYS A 83 9.19 7.73 -13.46
C LYS A 83 9.49 8.65 -12.30
N LEU A 84 10.29 8.18 -11.36
CA LEU A 84 10.77 8.92 -10.20
C LEU A 84 12.28 9.06 -10.28
N LYS A 85 12.80 10.18 -9.79
CA LYS A 85 14.24 10.33 -9.60
C LYS A 85 14.70 9.54 -8.38
N GLU A 86 15.97 9.17 -8.34
CA GLU A 86 16.57 8.42 -7.24
C GLU A 86 16.41 9.16 -5.91
N GLU A 87 16.54 10.49 -5.91
CA GLU A 87 16.37 11.33 -4.73
C GLU A 87 14.94 11.33 -4.15
N GLN A 88 13.95 10.88 -4.93
CA GLN A 88 12.55 10.76 -4.51
C GLN A 88 12.23 9.35 -3.99
N LEU A 89 13.14 8.40 -4.13
CA LEU A 89 12.93 7.04 -3.66
C LEU A 89 13.17 6.96 -2.15
N PRO A 90 12.34 6.18 -1.43
CA PRO A 90 12.55 6.01 -0.02
C PRO A 90 13.86 5.26 0.25
N MET A 91 14.59 5.69 1.27
CA MET A 91 15.81 4.98 1.70
C MET A 91 15.47 3.59 2.28
N ASN A 92 14.30 3.46 2.89
CA ASN A 92 13.80 2.25 3.53
C ASN A 92 12.26 2.22 3.47
N GLY A 93 11.67 1.04 3.55
CA GLY A 93 10.21 0.87 3.58
C GLY A 93 9.64 0.44 2.23
N ALA A 94 8.57 1.07 1.78
CA ALA A 94 7.90 0.70 0.54
C ALA A 94 7.40 1.93 -0.20
N LEU A 95 7.52 1.89 -1.53
CA LEU A 95 6.85 2.82 -2.42
C LEU A 95 5.49 2.21 -2.81
N ILE A 96 4.40 2.93 -2.60
CA ILE A 96 3.04 2.42 -2.75
C ILE A 96 2.25 3.35 -3.68
N ILE A 97 1.54 2.78 -4.64
CA ILE A 97 0.50 3.47 -5.40
C ILE A 97 -0.86 3.14 -4.80
N TYR A 98 -1.68 4.16 -4.60
CA TYR A 98 -3.07 4.02 -4.16
C TYR A 98 -3.97 4.39 -5.33
N PHE A 99 -4.83 3.46 -5.74
CA PHE A 99 -5.89 3.76 -6.68
C PHE A 99 -7.16 4.13 -5.92
N SER A 100 -7.90 5.15 -6.39
CA SER A 100 -9.14 5.57 -5.74
C SER A 100 -10.27 5.88 -6.70
N LYS A 101 -11.51 5.70 -6.26
CA LYS A 101 -12.73 6.24 -6.90
C LYS A 101 -13.26 7.38 -6.04
N GLY A 102 -12.93 8.62 -6.40
CA GLY A 102 -13.18 9.79 -5.56
C GLY A 102 -12.45 9.69 -4.21
N ASP A 103 -13.07 10.18 -3.13
CA ASP A 103 -12.40 10.34 -1.83
C ASP A 103 -12.57 9.15 -0.86
N LYS A 104 -13.20 8.03 -1.30
CA LYS A 104 -13.80 7.06 -0.36
C LYS A 104 -13.16 5.68 -0.31
N GLU A 105 -12.71 5.16 -1.45
CA GLU A 105 -12.18 3.80 -1.52
C GLU A 105 -10.79 3.84 -2.12
N THR A 106 -9.79 3.39 -1.36
CA THR A 106 -8.41 3.28 -1.82
C THR A 106 -8.00 1.82 -1.96
N TYR A 107 -7.23 1.51 -3.00
CA TYR A 107 -6.64 0.22 -3.25
C TYR A 107 -5.11 0.35 -3.34
N PRO A 108 -4.38 -0.07 -2.30
CA PRO A 108 -2.93 0.04 -2.27
C PRO A 108 -2.27 -1.07 -3.09
N VAL A 109 -1.23 -0.72 -3.83
CA VAL A 109 -0.37 -1.63 -4.56
C VAL A 109 1.08 -1.23 -4.30
N VAL A 110 1.89 -2.17 -3.82
CA VAL A 110 3.32 -1.93 -3.60
C VAL A 110 4.04 -1.89 -4.94
N LEU A 111 4.74 -0.80 -5.21
CA LEU A 111 5.61 -0.65 -6.38
C LEU A 111 6.95 -1.33 -6.16
N GLU A 112 7.61 -1.03 -5.04
CA GLU A 112 8.91 -1.56 -4.65
C GLU A 112 9.10 -1.50 -3.13
N LYS A 113 9.91 -2.41 -2.58
CA LYS A 113 10.34 -2.39 -1.19
C LYS A 113 11.83 -2.08 -1.11
N PHE A 114 12.19 -1.24 -0.15
CA PHE A 114 13.54 -0.75 0.09
C PHE A 114 14.01 -1.22 1.46
N SER A 115 15.23 -1.73 1.52
CA SER A 115 15.84 -2.33 2.72
C SER A 115 17.32 -2.02 2.80
#